data_AF-A0A923WYU5-F1
#
_entry.id   AF-A0A923WYU5-F1
#
_cell.length_a   1.000
_cell.length_b   1.000
_cell.length_c   1.000
_cell.angle_alpha   90.00
_cell.angle_beta   90.00
_cell.angle_gamma   90.00
#
_symmetry.space_group_name_H-M   'P 1'
#
loop_
_entity.id
_entity.type
_entity.pdbx_description
1 polymer ?
#
loop_
_entity_poly.entity_id
_entity_poly.type
_entity_poly.pdbx_seq_one_letter_code
_entity_poly.pdbx_strand_id
1 'polypeptide(L)'
;MNILFFDGVCHLCNGYINFLIRCDSKKMMYYSALQGKKALEILSERQRLDLKSILYYKNGKVLEKSTAVIESLSDVSVWFSVFKIFYVVPSFIRNFVYDFVA
;
A
#
# COMPACT_ATOMS: atom_id res chain seq x y z
N MET A 1 -11.98 -9.30 5.72
CA MET A 1 -12.11 -8.22 4.71
C MET A 1 -10.85 -7.40 4.76
N ASN A 2 -10.19 -7.27 3.61
CA ASN A 2 -8.87 -6.67 3.50
C ASN A 2 -8.98 -5.39 2.67
N ILE A 3 -8.67 -4.24 3.27
CA ILE A 3 -8.86 -2.94 2.62
C ILE A 3 -7.54 -2.19 2.62
N LEU A 4 -7.08 -1.76 1.45
CA LEU A 4 -5.90 -0.94 1.32
C LEU A 4 -6.32 0.51 1.06
N PHE A 5 -5.89 1.38 1.98
CA PHE A 5 -6.13 2.81 1.95
C PHE A 5 -4.92 3.53 1.36
N PHE A 6 -5.19 4.45 0.43
CA PHE A 6 -4.15 5.22 -0.25
C PHE A 6 -4.59 6.67 -0.47
N ASP A 7 -3.62 7.55 -0.73
CA ASP A 7 -3.87 8.91 -1.18
C ASP A 7 -3.87 8.97 -2.71
N GLY A 8 -4.97 9.44 -3.28
CA GLY A 8 -5.16 9.57 -4.73
C GLY A 8 -4.31 10.66 -5.37
N VAL A 9 -3.68 11.53 -4.58
CA VAL A 9 -2.81 12.62 -5.09
C VAL A 9 -1.37 12.14 -5.30
N CYS A 10 -0.96 11.03 -4.66
CA CYS A 10 0.40 10.52 -4.77
C CYS A 10 0.56 9.59 -5.99
N HIS A 11 1.30 10.03 -7.01
CA HIS A 11 1.62 9.22 -8.20
C HIS A 11 2.29 7.88 -7.86
N LEU A 12 3.14 7.85 -6.83
CA LEU A 12 3.81 6.63 -6.38
C LEU A 12 2.81 5.64 -5.77
N CYS A 13 1.92 6.11 -4.90
CA CYS A 13 0.88 5.28 -4.30
C CYS A 13 -0.02 4.72 -5.40
N ASN A 14 -0.50 5.57 -6.31
CA ASN A 14 -1.33 5.14 -7.44
C ASN A 14 -0.65 4.09 -8.32
N GLY A 15 0.65 4.24 -8.60
CA GLY A 15 1.43 3.22 -9.31
C GLY A 15 1.44 1.87 -8.60
N TYR A 16 1.62 1.88 -7.28
CA TYR A 16 1.57 0.68 -6.45
C TYR A 16 0.17 0.05 -6.39
N ILE A 17 -0.89 0.85 -6.28
CA ILE A 17 -2.28 0.36 -6.32
C ILE A 17 -2.58 -0.33 -7.65
N ASN A 18 -2.23 0.31 -8.76
CA ASN A 18 -2.44 -0.26 -10.09
C ASN A 18 -1.65 -1.56 -10.29
N PHE A 19 -0.45 -1.65 -9.72
CA PHE A 19 0.30 -2.89 -9.68
C PHE A 19 -0.42 -3.99 -8.89
N LEU A 20 -0.88 -3.69 -7.67
CA LEU A 20 -1.64 -4.64 -6.86
C LEU A 20 -2.93 -5.09 -7.55
N ILE A 21 -3.69 -4.19 -8.17
CA ILE A 21 -4.91 -4.52 -8.93
C ILE A 21 -4.61 -5.48 -10.08
N ARG A 22 -3.48 -5.30 -10.77
CA ARG A 22 -3.05 -6.20 -11.85
C ARG A 22 -2.63 -7.58 -11.32
N CYS A 23 -2.02 -7.63 -10.15
CA CYS A 23 -1.59 -8.88 -9.52
C CYS A 23 -2.72 -9.61 -8.78
N ASP A 24 -3.74 -8.91 -8.29
CA ASP A 24 -4.88 -9.43 -7.54
C ASP A 24 -5.94 -10.06 -8.47
N SER A 25 -5.52 -11.14 -9.13
CA SER A 25 -6.40 -11.92 -10.03
C SER A 25 -7.59 -12.55 -9.32
N LYS A 26 -7.50 -12.74 -7.99
CA LYS A 26 -8.54 -13.33 -7.14
C LYS A 26 -9.46 -12.30 -6.49
N LYS A 27 -9.22 -11.00 -6.68
CA LYS A 27 -9.99 -9.89 -6.07
C LYS A 27 -10.15 -10.04 -4.56
N MET A 28 -9.07 -10.44 -3.88
CA MET A 28 -9.08 -10.68 -2.43
C MET A 28 -8.97 -9.39 -1.62
N MET A 29 -8.60 -8.28 -2.28
CA MET A 29 -8.39 -6.98 -1.65
C MET A 29 -9.33 -5.91 -2.20
N TYR A 30 -9.75 -5.02 -1.30
CA TYR A 30 -10.49 -3.81 -1.64
C TYR A 30 -9.56 -2.60 -1.54
N TYR A 31 -9.83 -1.59 -2.36
CA TYR A 31 -9.04 -0.37 -2.42
C TYR A 31 -9.94 0.81 -2.12
N SER A 32 -9.50 1.71 -1.24
CA SER A 32 -10.27 2.89 -0.84
C SER A 32 -9.36 4.10 -0.65
N ALA A 33 -9.84 5.29 -0.98
CA ALA A 33 -9.09 6.50 -0.70
C ALA A 33 -9.10 6.82 0.82
N LEU A 34 -8.01 7.40 1.33
CA LEU A 34 -7.92 7.92 2.72
C LEU A 34 -9.01 8.97 3.04
N GLN A 35 -9.52 9.65 2.01
CA GLN A 35 -10.60 10.64 2.11
C GLN A 35 -12.01 10.02 1.94
N GLY A 36 -12.11 8.71 1.77
CA GLY A 36 -13.39 8.02 1.58
C GLY A 36 -14.17 7.81 2.88
N LYS A 37 -15.49 7.58 2.75
CA LYS A 37 -16.37 7.28 3.90
C LYS A 37 -15.91 6.06 4.71
N LYS A 38 -15.39 5.02 4.03
CA LYS A 38 -14.86 3.82 4.70
C LYS A 38 -13.60 4.09 5.52
N ALA A 39 -12.75 5.03 5.09
CA ALA A 39 -11.58 5.44 5.84
C ALA A 39 -11.98 6.19 7.13
N LEU A 40 -13.03 7.01 7.09
CA LEU A 40 -13.57 7.70 8.27
C LEU A 40 -14.10 6.75 9.35
N GLU A 41 -14.67 5.61 8.95
CA GLU A 41 -15.19 4.60 9.88
C GLU A 41 -14.10 3.72 10.52
N ILE A 42 -13.00 3.47 9.80
CA ILE A 42 -12.00 2.46 10.17
C ILE A 42 -10.70 3.09 10.70
N LEU A 43 -10.32 4.26 10.20
CA LEU A 43 -9.06 4.92 10.51
C LEU A 43 -9.24 6.07 11.50
N SER A 44 -8.27 6.20 12.41
CA SER A 44 -8.19 7.35 13.31
C SER A 44 -7.87 8.65 12.55
N GLU A 45 -8.18 9.81 13.13
CA GLU A 45 -7.84 11.12 12.54
C GLU A 45 -6.36 11.25 12.20
N ARG A 46 -5.48 10.77 13.10
CA ARG A 46 -4.03 10.79 12.89
C ARG A 46 -3.62 10.01 11.63
N GLN A 47 -4.22 8.85 11.41
CA GLN A 47 -3.93 8.00 10.26
C GLN A 47 -4.46 8.59 8.95
N ARG A 48 -5.56 9.35 9.01
CA ARG A 48 -6.11 10.06 7.84
C ARG A 48 -5.32 11.30 7.45
N LEU A 49 -4.62 11.92 8.39
CA LEU A 49 -3.79 13.10 8.16
C LEU A 49 -2.43 12.77 7.54
N ASP A 50 -1.94 11.52 7.68
CA ASP A 50 -0.70 11.07 7.05
C ASP A 50 -0.93 10.63 5.59
N LEU A 51 -1.22 11.62 4.74
CA LEU A 51 -1.56 11.44 3.32
C LEU A 51 -0.42 10.85 2.47
N LYS A 52 0.81 10.76 2.99
CA LYS A 52 1.94 10.19 2.24
C LYS A 52 2.12 8.68 2.44
N SER A 53 1.28 8.06 3.27
CA SER A 53 1.44 6.67 3.69
C SER A 53 0.33 5.77 3.13
N ILE A 54 0.71 4.55 2.76
CA ILE A 54 -0.24 3.46 2.44
C ILE A 54 -0.61 2.77 3.76
N LEU A 55 -1.91 2.56 3.98
CA LEU A 55 -2.42 1.83 5.14
C LEU A 55 -3.15 0.58 4.67
N TYR A 56 -2.95 -0.53 5.37
CA TYR A 56 -3.58 -1.80 5.03
C TYR A 56 -4.35 -2.35 6.22
N TYR A 57 -5.67 -2.43 6.08
CA TYR A 57 -6.56 -3.03 7.06
C TYR A 57 -6.70 -4.52 6.80
N LYS A 58 -6.22 -5.33 7.74
CA LYS A 58 -6.24 -6.79 7.69
C LYS A 58 -6.58 -7.33 9.08
N ASN A 59 -7.55 -8.25 9.14
CA ASN A 59 -7.94 -8.96 10.37
C ASN A 59 -8.21 -8.03 11.57
N GLY A 60 -8.88 -6.90 11.35
CA GLY A 60 -9.18 -5.94 12.42
C GLY A 60 -8.04 -5.00 12.81
N LYS A 61 -6.88 -5.11 12.17
CA LYS A 61 -5.70 -4.28 12.44
C LYS A 61 -5.37 -3.41 11.24
N VAL A 62 -4.98 -2.16 11.53
CA VAL A 62 -4.42 -1.24 10.54
C VAL A 62 -2.91 -1.39 10.57
N LEU A 63 -2.35 -1.79 9.44
CA LEU A 63 -0.91 -1.87 9.19
C LEU A 63 -0.49 -0.62 8.42
N GLU A 64 0.73 -0.15 8.67
CA GLU A 64 1.23 1.10 8.11
C GLU A 64 2.57 0.92 7.41
N LYS A 65 2.92 1.87 6.54
CA LYS A 65 4.25 2.01 5.91
C LYS A 65 4.70 0.73 5.20
N SER A 66 5.95 0.30 5.44
CA SER A 66 6.53 -0.90 4.85
C SER A 66 5.77 -2.17 5.21
N THR A 67 5.23 -2.26 6.43
CA THR A 67 4.45 -3.42 6.88
C THR A 67 3.17 -3.56 6.06
N ALA A 68 2.47 -2.45 5.79
CA ALA A 68 1.30 -2.45 4.93
C ALA A 68 1.63 -3.01 3.54
N VAL A 69 2.71 -2.53 2.93
CA VAL A 69 3.17 -2.93 1.58
C VAL A 69 3.55 -4.41 1.51
N ILE A 70 4.27 -4.91 2.51
CA ILE A 70 4.73 -6.31 2.56
C ILE A 70 3.54 -7.25 2.73
N GLU A 71 2.61 -6.93 3.62
CA GLU A 71 1.45 -7.75 3.90
C GLU A 71 0.44 -7.77 2.75
N SER A 72 0.16 -6.63 2.11
CA SER A 72 -0.71 -6.59 0.94
C SER A 72 -0.14 -7.38 -0.24
N LEU A 73 1.18 -7.28 -0.49
CA LEU A 73 1.82 -8.10 -1.54
C LEU A 73 1.74 -9.59 -1.24
N SER A 74 1.87 -9.97 0.02
CA SER A 74 1.77 -11.37 0.46
C SER A 74 0.37 -11.95 0.22
N ASP A 75 -0.66 -11.12 0.41
CA ASP A 75 -2.04 -11.52 0.25
C ASP A 75 -2.48 -11.58 -1.22
N VAL A 76 -1.90 -10.72 -2.08
CA VAL A 76 -2.22 -10.68 -3.50
C VAL A 76 -1.64 -11.87 -4.27
N SER A 77 -0.45 -12.35 -3.92
CA SER A 77 0.13 -13.49 -4.63
C SER A 77 1.24 -14.23 -3.87
N VAL A 78 1.08 -15.55 -3.80
CA VAL A 78 2.04 -16.49 -3.19
C VAL A 78 3.39 -16.48 -3.93
N TRP A 79 3.38 -16.24 -5.25
CA TRP A 79 4.61 -16.10 -6.05
C TRP A 79 5.43 -14.88 -5.63
N PHE A 80 4.78 -13.77 -5.22
CA PHE A 80 5.49 -12.62 -4.66
C PHE A 80 6.04 -12.88 -3.26
N SER A 81 5.47 -13.83 -2.52
CA SER A 81 6.06 -14.29 -1.25
C SER A 81 7.43 -14.94 -1.47
N VAL A 82 7.64 -15.62 -2.60
CA VAL A 82 8.96 -16.17 -3.00
C VAL A 82 9.88 -15.07 -3.55
N PHE A 83 9.32 -14.10 -4.28
CA PHE A 83 10.03 -12.89 -4.70
C PHE A 83 10.29 -11.88 -3.57
N LYS A 84 9.78 -12.05 -2.33
CA LYS A 84 10.14 -11.18 -1.17
C LYS A 84 11.66 -11.08 -0.98
N ILE A 85 12.39 -12.12 -1.38
CA ILE A 85 13.85 -12.18 -1.33
C ILE A 85 14.48 -11.35 -2.48
N PHE A 86 13.87 -11.34 -3.67
CA PHE A 86 14.37 -10.62 -4.85
C PHE A 86 13.86 -9.17 -4.96
N TYR A 87 12.73 -8.86 -4.31
CA TYR A 87 12.09 -7.54 -4.29
C TYR A 87 12.49 -6.72 -3.07
N VAL A 88 13.66 -7.02 -2.49
CA VAL A 88 14.51 -6.00 -1.87
C VAL A 88 15.03 -5.08 -2.99
N VAL A 89 14.12 -4.36 -3.64
CA VAL A 89 14.46 -3.04 -4.14
C VAL A 89 14.22 -2.14 -2.93
N PRO A 90 15.30 -1.79 -2.19
CA PRO A 90 15.19 -1.08 -0.94
C PRO A 90 14.75 0.36 -1.24
N SER A 91 14.36 1.06 -0.18
CA SER A 91 14.24 2.53 -0.09
C SER A 91 15.40 3.32 -0.75
N PHE A 92 16.52 2.67 -1.07
CA PHE A 92 17.69 3.19 -1.77
C PHE A 92 17.39 3.65 -3.21
N ILE A 93 16.59 2.92 -4.01
CA ILE A 93 16.26 3.36 -5.38
C ILE A 93 15.27 4.53 -5.36
N ARG A 94 14.38 4.57 -4.36
CA ARG A 94 13.44 5.68 -4.15
C ARG A 94 14.13 6.98 -3.74
N ASN A 95 15.25 6.90 -3.03
CA ASN A 95 16.06 8.08 -2.69
C ASN A 95 17.03 8.48 -3.82
N PHE A 96 17.59 7.53 -4.58
CA PHE A 96 18.52 7.85 -5.69
C PHE A 96 17.84 8.64 -6.83
N VAL A 97 16.57 8.36 -7.11
CA VAL A 97 15.80 9.10 -8.14
C VAL A 97 15.37 10.49 -7.64
N TYR A 98 15.25 10.69 -6.32
CA TYR A 98 14.90 11.99 -5.74
C TYR A 98 16.11 12.93 -5.64
N ASP A 99 17.30 12.41 -5.31
CA ASP A 99 18.55 13.20 -5.26
C ASP A 99 19.14 13.50 -6.65
N PHE A 100 18.73 12.80 -7.70
CA PHE A 100 19.19 13.10 -9.07
C PHE A 100 18.34 14.17 -9.78
N VAL A 101 17.18 14.52 -9.22
CA VAL A 101 16.23 15.50 -9.78
C VAL A 101 16.21 16.81 -8.95
N ALA A 102 16.96 16.86 -7.84
CA ALA A 102 17.20 18.07 -7.05
C ALA A 102 18.60 18.65 -7.35
#